data_AF-A0A7V4HW02-F1
#
_entry.id   AF-A0A7V4HW02-F1
#
_cell.length_a   1.000
_cell.length_b   1.000
_cell.length_c   1.000
_cell.angle_alpha   90.00
_cell.angle_beta   90.00
_cell.angle_gamma   90.00
#
_symmetry.space_group_name_H-M   'P 1'
#
loop_
_entity.id
_entity.type
_entity.pdbx_description
1 polymer ?
#
loop_
_entity_poly.entity_id
_entity_poly.type
_entity_poly.pdbx_seq_one_letter_code
_entity_poly.pdbx_strand_id
1 'polypeptide(L)'
;MMGTRCREQWGFFGVRQGGVGQGNGRLAGEETGFSAPRSGRPPWRRGAVVTVWTLLSLPILMTMLFVVAEVAHLWQARTQLENAVEAAVLAAVQEWGLRGGGRRNLEAAMAAGRALAEANAVHGAAVRLGDRTKAPRVVWSFGSALPADNGCRFTPDPDAAARFAVVLQVAVRTPRLCRAVAGAALGEATVAAASAAFFDPGETPPRPRLIRLAASP
;
A
#
# COMPACT_ATOMS: atom_id res chain seq x y z
N MET A 1 -24.04 5.16 -17.11
CA MET A 1 -23.19 4.95 -15.91
C MET A 1 -21.74 5.18 -16.32
N MET A 2 -21.36 6.45 -16.50
CA MET A 2 -20.62 7.29 -15.54
C MET A 2 -19.13 6.93 -15.47
N GLY A 3 -18.43 7.21 -16.57
CA GLY A 3 -16.98 7.25 -16.63
C GLY A 3 -16.47 8.57 -16.10
N THR A 4 -15.80 8.54 -14.95
CA THR A 4 -15.12 9.70 -14.38
C THR A 4 -13.75 9.86 -15.05
N ARG A 5 -13.66 10.91 -15.87
CA ARG A 5 -12.42 11.46 -16.42
C ARG A 5 -11.49 11.87 -15.28
N CYS A 6 -10.36 11.18 -15.11
CA CYS A 6 -9.26 11.67 -14.30
C CYS A 6 -8.40 12.58 -15.19
N ARG A 7 -8.70 13.89 -15.12
CA ARG A 7 -8.02 14.96 -15.83
C ARG A 7 -6.97 15.53 -14.86
N GLU A 8 -5.77 14.96 -14.84
CA GLU A 8 -4.69 15.52 -14.04
C GLU A 8 -4.11 16.77 -14.69
N GLN A 9 -4.35 17.84 -13.96
CA GLN A 9 -4.07 19.22 -14.23
C GLN A 9 -2.63 19.50 -13.76
N TRP A 10 -1.66 19.27 -14.64
CA TRP A 10 -0.28 19.70 -14.42
C TRP A 10 -0.15 21.19 -14.71
N GLY A 11 -0.47 22.01 -13.71
CA GLY A 11 -0.13 23.42 -13.70
C GLY A 11 0.48 23.75 -12.36
N PHE A 12 1.81 23.93 -12.30
CA PHE A 12 2.50 24.90 -11.44
C PHE A 12 4.02 24.72 -11.56
N PHE A 13 4.65 25.43 -12.50
CA PHE A 13 5.99 25.99 -12.29
C PHE A 13 6.13 27.22 -13.21
N GLY A 14 5.41 28.28 -12.85
CA GLY A 14 5.65 29.61 -13.39
C GLY A 14 6.99 30.13 -12.86
N VAL A 15 8.05 29.93 -13.62
CA VAL A 15 9.33 30.63 -13.41
C VAL A 15 9.09 32.10 -13.78
N ARG A 16 8.89 32.93 -12.77
CA ARG A 16 8.81 34.38 -12.89
C ARG A 16 10.21 34.92 -13.22
N GLN A 17 10.54 35.01 -14.50
CA GLN A 17 11.72 35.74 -14.97
C GLN A 17 11.53 37.23 -14.67
N GLY A 18 12.22 37.70 -13.63
CA GLY A 18 12.28 39.11 -13.30
C GLY A 18 13.27 39.84 -14.21
N GLY A 19 12.72 40.65 -15.12
CA GLY A 19 13.20 42.00 -15.44
C GLY A 19 14.67 42.19 -15.78
N VAL A 20 15.00 42.09 -17.07
CA VAL A 20 16.12 42.82 -17.68
C VAL A 20 15.71 44.28 -17.79
N GLY A 21 16.34 45.15 -17.01
CA GLY A 21 16.08 46.58 -17.05
C GLY A 21 17.25 47.39 -16.49
N GLN A 22 18.16 47.81 -17.37
CA GLN A 22 18.90 49.07 -17.33
C GLN A 22 19.87 49.09 -18.52
N GLY A 23 19.83 50.03 -19.47
CA GLY A 23 19.44 51.43 -19.34
C GLY A 23 20.68 52.26 -19.07
N ASN A 24 21.61 52.30 -20.03
CA ASN A 24 22.84 53.07 -19.96
C ASN A 24 22.56 54.51 -20.37
N GLY A 25 22.39 55.39 -19.37
CA GLY A 25 22.16 56.82 -19.54
C GLY A 25 23.20 57.65 -18.79
N ARG A 26 24.23 58.06 -19.53
CA ARG A 26 24.78 59.43 -19.61
C ARG A 26 25.05 60.25 -18.33
N LEU A 27 26.35 60.45 -18.11
CA LEU A 27 27.11 61.70 -17.83
C LEU A 27 26.68 62.69 -16.72
N ALA A 28 27.72 63.00 -15.93
CA ALA A 28 28.12 64.32 -15.43
C ALA A 28 27.21 65.00 -14.39
N GLY A 29 27.76 65.10 -13.18
CA GLY A 29 27.17 65.80 -12.05
C GLY A 29 28.13 65.73 -10.86
N GLU A 30 29.22 66.48 -10.98
CA GLU A 30 30.16 66.85 -9.93
C GLU A 30 29.42 67.60 -8.82
N GLU A 31 29.31 67.04 -7.61
CA GLU A 31 29.19 67.84 -6.37
C GLU A 31 29.86 67.13 -5.19
N THR A 32 30.77 67.88 -4.59
CA THR A 32 31.59 67.59 -3.42
C THR A 32 30.73 67.64 -2.16
N GLY A 33 30.52 66.49 -1.52
CA GLY A 33 29.70 66.40 -0.32
C GLY A 33 30.18 65.33 0.66
N PHE A 34 31.00 65.76 1.60
CA PHE A 34 31.23 65.18 2.94
C PHE A 34 30.91 63.66 3.10
N SER A 35 31.94 62.82 2.88
CA SER A 35 31.87 61.39 3.15
C SER A 35 31.84 61.12 4.66
N ALA A 36 30.64 60.88 5.18
CA ALA A 36 30.47 60.28 6.50
C ALA A 36 31.13 58.88 6.54
N PRO A 37 31.77 58.48 7.65
CA PRO A 37 32.34 57.15 7.78
C PRO A 37 31.22 56.11 7.67
N ARG A 38 31.18 55.38 6.55
CA ARG A 38 30.32 54.21 6.37
C ARG A 38 30.75 53.18 7.41
N SER A 39 30.01 53.11 8.51
CA SER A 39 30.11 52.02 9.47
C SER A 39 29.89 50.71 8.72
N GLY A 40 30.99 50.00 8.45
CA GLY A 40 30.97 48.69 7.81
C GLY A 40 30.27 47.71 8.73
N ARG A 41 28.95 47.56 8.56
CA ARG A 41 28.21 46.50 9.24
C ARG A 41 28.81 45.18 8.77
N PRO A 42 29.33 44.33 9.68
CA PRO A 42 30.01 43.11 9.29
C PRO A 42 29.05 42.23 8.48
N PRO A 43 29.45 41.72 7.29
CA PRO A 43 28.59 40.96 6.38
C PRO A 43 28.16 39.58 6.91
N TRP A 44 28.52 39.24 8.16
CA TRP A 44 28.40 37.91 8.74
C TRP A 44 26.96 37.45 9.06
N ARG A 45 25.98 38.34 9.04
CA ARG A 45 24.61 38.01 9.50
C ARG A 45 23.75 37.22 8.50
N ARG A 46 24.05 37.25 7.19
CA ARG A 46 23.20 36.57 6.19
C ARG A 46 23.58 35.10 5.98
N GLY A 47 24.87 34.76 6.03
CA GLY A 47 25.34 33.37 5.88
C GLY A 47 24.99 32.46 7.06
N ALA A 48 24.96 33.02 8.29
CA ALA A 48 24.58 32.27 9.48
C ALA A 48 23.12 31.80 9.45
N VAL A 49 22.21 32.60 8.87
CA VAL A 49 20.79 32.23 8.79
C VAL A 49 20.58 31.05 7.84
N VAL A 50 21.23 31.07 6.67
CA VAL A 50 21.10 29.99 5.68
C VAL A 50 21.64 28.68 6.24
N THR A 51 22.82 28.72 6.87
CA THR A 51 23.46 27.52 7.43
C THR A 51 22.63 26.89 8.57
N VAL A 52 22.09 27.71 9.47
CA VAL A 52 21.17 27.24 10.53
C VAL A 52 19.90 26.62 9.92
N TRP A 53 19.32 27.26 8.90
CA TRP A 53 18.15 26.74 8.21
C TRP A 53 18.43 25.41 7.50
N THR A 54 19.58 25.26 6.84
CA THR A 54 19.95 24.00 6.20
C THR A 54 20.24 22.90 7.20
N LEU A 55 20.87 23.23 8.33
CA LEU A 55 21.16 22.25 9.38
C LEU A 55 19.87 21.75 10.03
N LEU A 56 18.86 22.62 10.15
CA LEU A 56 17.55 22.25 10.68
C LEU A 56 16.67 21.53 9.65
N SER A 57 16.75 21.89 8.37
CA SER A 57 15.92 21.27 7.32
C SER A 57 16.37 19.84 7.01
N LEU A 58 17.67 19.54 7.11
CA LEU A 58 18.21 18.21 6.81
C LEU A 58 17.56 17.08 7.64
N PRO A 59 17.50 17.12 8.99
CA PRO A 59 16.85 16.07 9.77
C PRO A 59 15.34 16.02 9.52
N ILE A 60 14.70 17.14 9.23
CA ILE A 60 13.25 17.18 8.90
C ILE A 60 12.97 16.47 7.57
N LEU A 61 13.78 16.73 6.55
CA LEU A 61 13.65 16.06 5.26
C LEU A 61 13.97 14.57 5.39
N MET A 62 14.97 14.23 6.21
CA MET A 62 15.34 12.84 6.47
C MET A 62 14.22 12.08 7.18
N THR A 63 13.60 12.64 8.23
CA THR A 63 12.46 12.01 8.91
C THR A 63 11.25 11.88 7.99
N MET A 64 10.96 12.91 7.19
CA MET A 64 9.89 12.86 6.19
C MET A 64 10.13 11.73 5.17
N LEU A 65 11.37 11.59 4.66
CA LEU A 65 11.74 10.52 3.74
C LEU A 65 11.54 9.14 4.36
N PHE A 66 11.94 8.94 5.61
CA PHE A 66 11.73 7.68 6.33
C PHE A 66 10.25 7.34 6.49
N VAL A 67 9.40 8.32 6.82
CA VAL A 67 7.95 8.11 6.91
C VAL A 67 7.36 7.71 5.56
N VAL A 68 7.75 8.39 4.49
CA VAL A 68 7.28 8.04 3.13
C VAL A 68 7.73 6.64 2.73
N ALA A 69 8.98 6.27 3.02
CA ALA A 69 9.51 4.94 2.73
C ALA A 69 8.78 3.83 3.51
N GLU A 70 8.43 4.07 4.78
CA GLU A 70 7.62 3.14 5.59
C GLU A 70 6.22 2.94 5.02
N VAL A 71 5.55 4.02 4.63
CA VAL A 71 4.21 3.94 4.04
C VAL A 71 4.26 3.16 2.72
N ALA A 72 5.27 3.43 1.88
CA ALA A 72 5.47 2.69 0.64
C ALA A 72 5.72 1.19 0.89
N HIS A 73 6.56 0.86 1.88
CA HIS A 73 6.86 -0.52 2.27
C HIS A 73 5.62 -1.27 2.79
N LEU A 74 4.82 -0.63 3.65
CA LEU A 74 3.55 -1.21 4.13
C LEU A 74 2.54 -1.39 3.00
N TRP A 75 2.47 -0.43 2.07
CA TRP A 75 1.59 -0.54 0.91
C TRP A 75 2.00 -1.68 -0.02
N GLN A 76 3.30 -1.83 -0.29
CA GLN A 76 3.83 -2.95 -1.05
C GLN A 76 3.58 -4.29 -0.35
N ALA A 77 3.67 -4.34 0.99
CA ALA A 77 3.38 -5.56 1.74
C ALA A 77 1.93 -5.98 1.56
N ARG A 78 1.02 -4.99 1.58
CA ARG A 78 -0.41 -5.21 1.42
C ARG A 78 -0.74 -5.77 0.06
N THR A 79 -0.23 -5.18 -1.02
CA THR A 79 -0.53 -5.67 -2.39
C THR A 79 0.04 -7.06 -2.63
N GLN A 80 1.23 -7.37 -2.11
CA GLN A 80 1.81 -8.72 -2.17
C GLN A 80 0.99 -9.73 -1.36
N LEU A 81 0.50 -9.34 -0.18
CA LEU A 81 -0.35 -10.18 0.65
C LEU A 81 -1.72 -10.43 0.01
N GLU A 82 -2.32 -9.40 -0.60
CA GLU A 82 -3.59 -9.52 -1.33
C GLU A 82 -3.46 -10.53 -2.48
N ASN A 83 -2.39 -10.44 -3.30
CA ASN A 83 -2.12 -11.39 -4.37
C ASN A 83 -1.91 -12.82 -3.84
N ALA A 84 -1.14 -12.99 -2.76
CA ALA A 84 -0.94 -14.30 -2.13
C ALA A 84 -2.25 -14.92 -1.63
N VAL A 85 -3.11 -14.11 -1.00
CA VAL A 85 -4.41 -14.55 -0.47
C VAL A 85 -5.40 -14.85 -1.60
N GLU A 86 -5.43 -14.05 -2.67
CA GLU A 86 -6.24 -14.33 -3.86
C GLU A 86 -5.84 -15.64 -4.53
N ALA A 87 -4.55 -15.86 -4.74
CA ALA A 87 -4.03 -17.12 -5.30
C ALA A 87 -4.38 -18.32 -4.41
N ALA A 88 -4.23 -18.18 -3.09
CA ALA A 88 -4.55 -19.22 -2.12
C ALA A 88 -6.05 -19.60 -2.14
N VAL A 89 -6.93 -18.60 -2.21
CA VAL A 89 -8.38 -18.81 -2.22
C VAL A 89 -8.85 -19.43 -3.54
N LEU A 90 -8.31 -18.97 -4.69
CA LEU A 90 -8.61 -19.55 -6.00
C LEU A 90 -8.19 -21.01 -6.07
N ALA A 91 -7.00 -21.34 -5.55
CA ALA A 91 -6.51 -22.71 -5.46
C ALA A 91 -7.41 -23.58 -4.57
N ALA A 92 -7.74 -23.09 -3.37
CA ALA A 92 -8.54 -23.83 -2.43
C ALA A 92 -9.95 -24.09 -2.96
N VAL A 93 -10.60 -23.09 -3.57
CA VAL A 93 -11.95 -23.28 -4.11
C VAL A 93 -11.95 -24.17 -5.34
N GLN A 94 -10.93 -24.10 -6.20
CA GLN A 94 -10.78 -24.98 -7.35
C GLN A 94 -10.62 -26.43 -6.89
N GLU A 95 -9.70 -26.68 -5.96
CA GLU A 95 -9.41 -28.01 -5.44
C GLU A 95 -10.60 -28.61 -4.68
N TRP A 96 -11.33 -27.77 -3.95
CA TRP A 96 -12.56 -28.17 -3.27
C TRP A 96 -13.68 -28.49 -4.26
N GLY A 97 -13.89 -27.63 -5.26
CA GLY A 97 -14.92 -27.79 -6.29
C GLY A 97 -14.68 -29.00 -7.19
N LEU A 98 -13.43 -29.25 -7.61
CA LEU A 98 -13.06 -30.42 -8.42
C LEU A 98 -13.28 -31.75 -7.69
N ARG A 99 -13.21 -31.76 -6.35
CA ARG A 99 -13.54 -32.93 -5.52
C ARG A 99 -15.02 -33.06 -5.17
N GLY A 100 -15.88 -32.20 -5.75
CA GLY A 100 -17.32 -32.20 -5.51
C GLY A 100 -17.74 -31.58 -4.17
N GLY A 101 -16.90 -30.73 -3.58
CA GLY A 101 -17.21 -30.05 -2.32
C GLY A 101 -17.19 -30.96 -1.09
N GLY A 102 -17.94 -30.57 -0.05
CA GLY A 102 -18.13 -31.35 1.17
C GLY A 102 -17.01 -31.24 2.21
N ARG A 103 -17.35 -31.51 3.48
CA ARG A 103 -16.43 -31.36 4.62
C ARG A 103 -15.20 -32.26 4.56
N ARG A 104 -15.34 -33.47 3.99
CA ARG A 104 -14.24 -34.44 3.85
C ARG A 104 -13.07 -33.95 2.98
N ASN A 105 -13.32 -33.00 2.10
CA ASN A 105 -12.35 -32.49 1.14
C ASN A 105 -11.69 -31.17 1.58
N LEU A 106 -12.05 -30.65 2.76
CA LEU A 106 -11.55 -29.36 3.26
C LEU A 106 -10.05 -29.35 3.51
N GLU A 107 -9.49 -30.44 4.04
CA GLU A 107 -8.07 -30.53 4.33
C GLU A 107 -7.24 -30.42 3.06
N ALA A 108 -7.63 -31.14 2.02
CA ALA A 108 -6.93 -31.11 0.73
C ALA A 108 -7.07 -29.75 0.04
N ALA A 109 -8.24 -29.11 0.13
CA ALA A 109 -8.45 -27.75 -0.36
C ALA A 109 -7.57 -26.72 0.37
N MET A 110 -7.51 -26.79 1.71
CA MET A 110 -6.62 -25.93 2.49
C MET A 110 -5.14 -26.20 2.18
N ALA A 111 -4.75 -27.44 1.95
CA ALA A 111 -3.38 -27.79 1.59
C ALA A 111 -2.98 -27.18 0.23
N ALA A 112 -3.84 -27.28 -0.78
CA ALA A 112 -3.62 -26.63 -2.09
C ALA A 112 -3.56 -25.09 -1.97
N GLY A 113 -4.46 -24.50 -1.18
CA GLY A 113 -4.44 -23.06 -0.89
C GLY A 113 -3.16 -22.61 -0.20
N ARG A 114 -2.66 -23.36 0.80
CA ARG A 114 -1.39 -23.07 1.48
C ARG A 114 -0.20 -23.18 0.54
N ALA A 115 -0.15 -24.21 -0.30
CA ALA A 115 0.94 -24.38 -1.27
C ALA A 115 1.05 -23.18 -2.22
N LEU A 116 -0.07 -22.66 -2.73
CA LEU A 116 -0.06 -21.47 -3.58
C LEU A 116 0.17 -20.16 -2.80
N ALA A 117 -0.27 -20.07 -1.54
CA ALA A 117 0.11 -18.95 -0.67
C ALA A 117 1.63 -18.90 -0.44
N GLU A 118 2.25 -20.05 -0.18
CA GLU A 118 3.68 -20.17 0.10
C GLU A 118 4.56 -19.92 -1.12
N ALA A 119 4.05 -20.19 -2.32
CA ALA A 119 4.70 -19.82 -3.57
C ALA A 119 4.76 -18.29 -3.78
N ASN A 120 3.91 -17.53 -3.08
CA ASN A 120 3.93 -16.08 -3.10
C ASN A 120 4.77 -15.53 -1.94
N ALA A 121 5.65 -14.58 -2.25
CA ALA A 121 6.52 -13.96 -1.27
C ALA A 121 6.05 -12.53 -0.94
N VAL A 122 5.98 -12.23 0.36
CA VAL A 122 5.81 -10.87 0.87
C VAL A 122 7.18 -10.40 1.36
N HIS A 123 7.73 -9.36 0.73
CA HIS A 123 9.09 -8.87 1.00
C HIS A 123 10.16 -9.95 0.89
N GLY A 124 10.01 -10.88 -0.06
CA GLY A 124 10.95 -11.99 -0.27
C GLY A 124 10.82 -13.14 0.73
N ALA A 125 9.92 -13.05 1.71
CA ALA A 125 9.60 -14.15 2.62
C ALA A 125 8.33 -14.87 2.18
N ALA A 126 8.40 -16.19 2.07
CA ALA A 126 7.23 -17.02 1.75
C ALA A 126 6.13 -16.89 2.83
N VAL A 127 4.87 -16.74 2.39
CA VAL A 127 3.72 -16.60 3.29
C VAL A 127 3.28 -17.97 3.81
N ARG A 128 3.92 -18.42 4.90
CA ARG A 128 3.54 -19.66 5.58
C ARG A 128 2.31 -19.44 6.47
N LEU A 129 1.13 -19.74 5.94
CA LEU A 129 -0.15 -19.59 6.65
C LEU A 129 -0.27 -20.49 7.89
N GLY A 130 0.55 -21.54 8.01
CA GLY A 130 0.62 -22.39 9.20
C GLY A 130 1.41 -21.78 10.37
N ASP A 131 2.28 -20.80 10.10
CA ASP A 131 3.14 -20.20 11.12
C ASP A 131 2.44 -19.03 11.82
N ARG A 132 1.90 -19.29 13.01
CA ARG A 132 1.20 -18.28 13.84
C ARG A 132 2.11 -17.19 14.37
N THR A 133 3.43 -17.38 14.37
CA THR A 133 4.36 -16.33 14.78
C THR A 133 4.40 -15.20 13.75
N LYS A 134 4.29 -15.55 12.46
CA LYS A 134 4.29 -14.59 11.34
C LYS A 134 2.88 -14.17 10.92
N ALA A 135 1.94 -15.12 10.92
CA ALA A 135 0.55 -14.92 10.57
C ALA A 135 -0.36 -15.14 11.79
N PRO A 136 -0.45 -14.19 12.72
CA PRO A 136 -1.20 -14.36 13.97
C PRO A 136 -2.68 -14.72 13.74
N ARG A 137 -3.28 -14.22 12.63
CA ARG A 137 -4.67 -14.49 12.29
C ARG A 137 -4.75 -15.09 10.89
N VAL A 138 -5.27 -16.31 10.82
CA VAL A 138 -5.63 -16.99 9.58
C VAL A 138 -6.97 -17.67 9.81
N VAL A 139 -7.98 -17.27 9.06
CA VAL A 139 -9.35 -17.79 9.15
C VAL A 139 -9.79 -18.24 7.77
N TRP A 140 -10.11 -19.53 7.65
CA TRP A 140 -10.70 -20.13 6.48
C TRP A 140 -12.19 -20.36 6.72
N SER A 141 -13.03 -19.91 5.80
CA SER A 141 -14.46 -20.18 5.81
C SER A 141 -14.87 -20.78 4.49
N PHE A 142 -15.46 -21.97 4.54
CA PHE A 142 -15.97 -22.69 3.38
C PHE A 142 -17.50 -22.64 3.40
N GLY A 143 -18.11 -22.48 2.24
CA GLY A 143 -19.53 -22.22 2.15
C GLY A 143 -20.07 -22.22 0.73
N SER A 144 -21.24 -21.62 0.58
CA SER A 144 -21.82 -21.32 -0.74
C SER A 144 -21.92 -19.81 -0.96
N ALA A 145 -21.84 -19.41 -2.22
CA ALA A 145 -22.11 -18.04 -2.66
C ALA A 145 -23.41 -18.01 -3.46
N LEU A 146 -24.36 -17.19 -3.01
CA LEU A 146 -25.59 -16.90 -3.72
C LEU A 146 -25.53 -15.47 -4.26
N PRO A 147 -25.91 -15.23 -5.54
CA PRO A 147 -25.97 -13.88 -6.08
C PRO A 147 -27.01 -13.05 -5.33
N ALA A 148 -26.67 -11.79 -5.04
CA ALA A 148 -27.51 -10.79 -4.41
C ALA A 148 -27.43 -9.47 -5.19
N ASP A 149 -28.33 -8.52 -4.93
CA ASP A 149 -28.46 -7.28 -5.72
C ASP A 149 -27.14 -6.49 -5.86
N ASN A 150 -26.27 -6.52 -4.84
CA ASN A 150 -25.00 -5.80 -4.81
C ASN A 150 -23.76 -6.72 -4.65
N GLY A 151 -23.84 -8.00 -5.05
CA GLY A 151 -22.69 -8.90 -5.01
C GLY A 151 -23.05 -10.35 -4.73
N CYS A 152 -22.29 -11.02 -3.87
CA CYS A 152 -22.58 -12.39 -3.43
C CYS A 152 -22.80 -12.42 -1.92
N ARG A 153 -23.86 -13.09 -1.50
CA ARG A 153 -24.09 -13.45 -0.10
C ARG A 153 -23.38 -14.77 0.17
N PHE A 154 -22.45 -14.74 1.11
CA PHE A 154 -21.75 -15.94 1.57
C PHE A 154 -22.51 -16.59 2.73
N THR A 155 -22.75 -17.89 2.62
CA THR A 155 -23.34 -18.70 3.68
C THR A 155 -22.32 -19.77 4.07
N PRO A 156 -21.80 -19.76 5.32
CA PRO A 156 -20.81 -20.75 5.76
C PRO A 156 -21.47 -22.12 5.95
N ASP A 157 -21.41 -22.92 4.89
CA ASP A 157 -21.88 -24.31 4.85
C ASP A 157 -20.89 -25.18 4.04
N PRO A 158 -20.02 -25.96 4.70
CA PRO A 158 -19.04 -26.79 4.01
C PRO A 158 -19.66 -27.99 3.28
N ASP A 159 -20.95 -28.27 3.49
CA ASP A 159 -21.67 -29.38 2.86
C ASP A 159 -22.64 -28.90 1.77
N ALA A 160 -22.54 -27.63 1.37
CA ALA A 160 -23.33 -27.06 0.29
C ALA A 160 -23.16 -27.85 -1.02
N ALA A 161 -24.26 -28.11 -1.72
CA ALA A 161 -24.27 -28.93 -2.93
C ALA A 161 -23.92 -28.17 -4.23
N ALA A 162 -23.91 -26.83 -4.21
CA ALA A 162 -23.68 -26.00 -5.38
C ALA A 162 -23.01 -24.66 -5.03
N ARG A 163 -22.33 -24.07 -6.02
CA ARG A 163 -21.64 -22.77 -5.95
C ARG A 163 -20.74 -22.64 -4.72
N PHE A 164 -19.74 -23.50 -4.70
CA PHE A 164 -18.71 -23.56 -3.66
C PHE A 164 -18.02 -22.21 -3.53
N ALA A 165 -17.96 -21.67 -2.32
CA ALA A 165 -17.28 -20.42 -2.01
C ALA A 165 -16.30 -20.61 -0.87
N VAL A 166 -15.15 -19.95 -0.99
CA VAL A 166 -14.11 -19.93 0.03
C VAL A 166 -13.80 -18.48 0.36
N VAL A 167 -13.72 -18.18 1.64
CA VAL A 167 -13.27 -16.89 2.17
C VAL A 167 -12.04 -17.13 3.03
N LEU A 168 -10.98 -16.37 2.76
CA LEU A 168 -9.75 -16.39 3.54
C LEU A 168 -9.48 -15.00 4.09
N GLN A 169 -9.25 -14.92 5.40
CA GLN A 169 -8.81 -13.71 6.08
C GLN A 169 -7.45 -13.98 6.73
N VAL A 170 -6.46 -13.17 6.38
CA VAL A 170 -5.08 -13.32 6.86
C VAL A 170 -4.59 -11.99 7.41
N ALA A 171 -3.91 -12.03 8.56
CA ALA A 171 -3.09 -10.92 9.05
C ALA A 171 -1.65 -11.40 9.23
N VAL A 172 -0.71 -10.69 8.62
CA VAL A 172 0.73 -10.98 8.67
C VAL A 172 1.45 -9.83 9.37
N ARG A 173 2.44 -10.17 10.19
CA ARG A 173 3.35 -9.20 10.80
C ARG A 173 4.40 -8.78 9.78
N THR A 174 4.55 -7.48 9.59
CA THR A 174 5.56 -6.90 8.70
C THR A 174 6.61 -6.15 9.52
N PRO A 175 7.90 -6.40 9.27
CA PRO A 175 8.96 -5.63 9.90
C PRO A 175 8.90 -4.18 9.40
N ARG A 176 9.15 -3.22 10.29
CA ARG A 176 9.32 -1.81 9.95
C ARG A 176 10.78 -1.55 9.58
N LEU A 177 11.02 -0.78 8.52
CA LEU A 177 12.35 -0.38 8.05
C LEU A 177 13.10 0.47 9.11
N CYS A 178 12.39 1.33 9.83
CA CYS A 178 12.92 2.39 10.69
C CYS A 178 13.05 1.97 12.15
N ARG A 179 13.04 0.66 12.45
CA ARG A 179 13.23 0.16 13.83
C ARG A 179 14.53 0.69 14.44
N ALA A 180 15.56 0.92 13.62
CA ALA A 180 16.84 1.45 14.05
C ALA A 180 16.81 2.96 14.39
N VAL A 181 15.94 3.74 13.74
CA VAL A 181 15.95 5.22 13.84
C VAL A 181 15.03 5.72 14.96
N ALA A 182 13.88 5.09 15.13
CA ALA A 182 12.87 5.51 16.11
C ALA A 182 12.86 4.65 17.40
N GLY A 183 13.82 3.73 17.53
CA GLY A 183 13.94 2.81 18.65
C GLY A 183 12.83 1.76 18.73
N ALA A 184 12.86 0.95 19.80
CA ALA A 184 11.91 -0.14 20.04
C ALA A 184 10.45 0.31 20.32
N ALA A 185 10.18 1.63 20.35
CA ALA A 185 8.88 2.18 20.74
C ALA A 185 7.77 1.95 19.70
N LEU A 186 8.13 1.74 18.43
CA LEU A 186 7.18 1.50 17.36
C LEU A 186 7.06 -0.02 17.15
N GLY A 187 6.03 -0.61 17.75
CA GLY A 187 5.72 -2.04 17.65
C GLY A 187 5.57 -2.55 16.20
N GLU A 188 5.49 -3.87 16.05
CA GLU A 188 5.32 -4.52 14.76
C GLU A 188 4.03 -4.06 14.06
N ALA A 189 4.11 -3.77 12.76
CA ALA A 189 2.93 -3.51 11.97
C ALA A 189 2.27 -4.84 11.58
N THR A 190 0.94 -4.89 11.61
CA THR A 190 0.17 -6.01 11.08
C THR A 190 -0.58 -5.55 9.85
N VAL A 191 -0.38 -6.24 8.73
CA VAL A 191 -1.12 -6.02 7.49
C VAL A 191 -2.13 -7.14 7.35
N ALA A 192 -3.40 -6.77 7.11
CA ALA A 192 -4.48 -7.73 6.92
C ALA A 192 -5.01 -7.67 5.49
N ALA A 193 -5.32 -8.84 4.94
CA ALA A 193 -5.98 -9.01 3.66
C ALA A 193 -7.11 -10.04 3.80
N ALA A 194 -8.16 -9.85 3.00
CA ALA A 194 -9.27 -10.79 2.91
C ALA A 194 -9.65 -10.94 1.44
N SER A 195 -9.86 -12.17 1.01
CA SER A 195 -10.37 -12.45 -0.32
C SER A 195 -11.40 -13.57 -0.28
N ALA A 196 -12.27 -13.57 -1.28
CA ALA A 196 -13.27 -14.58 -1.48
C ALA A 196 -13.28 -15.00 -2.95
N ALA A 197 -13.43 -16.29 -3.19
CA ALA A 197 -13.68 -16.82 -4.52
C ALA A 197 -14.81 -17.83 -4.47
N PHE A 198 -15.45 -18.02 -5.61
CA PHE A 198 -16.41 -19.09 -5.80
C PHE A 198 -16.07 -19.93 -7.03
N PHE A 199 -16.59 -21.13 -7.06
CA PHE A 199 -16.49 -22.08 -8.15
C PHE A 199 -17.90 -22.57 -8.49
N ASP A 200 -18.32 -22.34 -9.73
CA ASP A 200 -19.59 -22.84 -10.25
C ASP A 200 -19.33 -24.09 -11.09
N PRO A 201 -19.75 -25.29 -10.63
CA PRO A 201 -19.58 -26.52 -11.40
C PRO A 201 -20.43 -26.55 -12.68
N GLY A 202 -21.42 -25.66 -12.82
CA GLY A 202 -22.26 -25.56 -14.00
C GLY A 202 -21.61 -24.83 -15.18
N GLU A 203 -20.50 -24.11 -14.97
CA GLU A 203 -19.76 -23.46 -16.06
C GLU A 203 -18.88 -24.46 -16.81
N THR A 204 -18.87 -24.41 -18.14
CA THR A 204 -18.03 -25.26 -19.01
C THR A 204 -17.05 -24.40 -19.82
N PRO A 205 -15.73 -24.46 -19.57
CA PRO A 205 -15.07 -25.21 -18.49
C PRO A 205 -15.26 -24.54 -17.11
N PRO A 206 -15.22 -25.32 -16.02
CA PRO A 206 -15.38 -24.77 -14.68
C PRO A 206 -14.18 -23.89 -14.34
N ARG A 207 -14.43 -22.64 -13.96
CA ARG A 207 -13.38 -21.66 -13.64
C ARG A 207 -13.64 -21.03 -12.27
N PRO A 208 -12.66 -21.03 -11.37
CA PRO A 208 -12.77 -20.28 -10.12
C PRO A 208 -12.78 -18.77 -10.44
N ARG A 209 -13.60 -18.00 -9.72
CA ARG A 209 -13.74 -16.54 -9.89
C ARG A 209 -13.65 -15.84 -8.56
N LEU A 210 -12.90 -14.74 -8.52
CA LEU A 210 -12.87 -13.85 -7.36
C LEU A 210 -14.22 -13.12 -7.22
N ILE A 211 -14.71 -13.01 -6.00
CA ILE A 211 -15.93 -12.26 -5.66
C ILE A 211 -15.66 -11.24 -4.58
N ARG A 212 -16.34 -10.11 -4.70
CA ARG A 212 -16.44 -9.14 -3.62
C ARG A 212 -17.60 -9.54 -2.72
N LEU A 213 -17.30 -9.81 -1.46
CA LEU A 213 -18.34 -10.00 -0.45
C LEU A 213 -19.01 -8.64 -0.20
N ALA A 214 -20.34 -8.62 -0.14
CA ALA A 214 -21.04 -7.47 0.40
C ALA A 214 -20.61 -7.29 1.85
N ALA A 215 -20.23 -6.08 2.24
CA ALA A 215 -19.94 -5.79 3.64
C ALA A 215 -21.19 -6.16 4.45
N SER A 216 -21.02 -7.01 5.46
CA SER A 216 -22.10 -7.21 6.43
C SER A 216 -22.35 -5.86 7.10
N PRO A 217 -23.59 -5.35 7.11
CA PRO A 217 -23.93 -4.14 7.86
C PRO A 217 -23.66 -4.34 9.35
#